data_AF-A0A7X3AQK0-F1
#
_entry.id   AF-A0A7X3AQK0-F1
#
_cell.length_a   1.000
_cell.length_b   1.000
_cell.length_c   1.000
_cell.angle_alpha   90.00
_cell.angle_beta   90.00
_cell.angle_gamma   90.00
#
_symmetry.space_group_name_H-M   'P 1'
#
loop_
_entity.id
_entity.type
_entity.pdbx_description
1 polymer ?
#
loop_
_entity_poly.entity_id
_entity_poly.type
_entity_poly.pdbx_seq_one_letter_code
_entity_poly.pdbx_strand_id
1 'polypeptide(L)'
;MCSAVSHCAPRHTGRAWARGRQAAVPGGPAPACATNPGSGADRRPDPEKSARGPVARRIASVQALAGPGINLSVEMETGTGKTYTYVKTIYELNARYGWSRFIIVVPSVAVREGVYRSLQTTQEHFAGEYGRRLRFFIYNSDRLAQVDRFASDSAIQVMIINMQAFNSGRNQRIIDQRPDSFRGRRPIDVIAATRPILIIDEPQSVEGRQTRESLRKFNALFTLRYSATHREAYNMVYRLDALDAYNRHLVKRIAALGVTFTSSPAAGGFVYLEGVDLSRDRAPAARIGFEVKGASGIRTVVKQLRRKADLFAASNGLAEYADRYVVAEIDGRDSSVTFLNGLKLYAGQFSGGEERTALQRRVQIGRPSAPTSAGNGSCIPGE
;
A
#
# COMPACT_ATOMS: atom_id res chain seq x y z
N MET A 1 -21.87 54.82 9.59
CA MET A 1 -22.14 56.00 8.75
C MET A 1 -21.03 57.01 8.97
N CYS A 2 -20.65 57.69 7.90
CA CYS A 2 -19.41 58.43 7.61
C CYS A 2 -18.87 59.41 8.66
N SER A 3 -17.53 59.50 8.70
CA SER A 3 -16.68 60.72 8.66
C SER A 3 -15.24 60.29 8.90
N ALA A 4 -14.16 60.86 8.37
CA ALA A 4 -13.91 61.79 7.27
C ALA A 4 -12.40 61.72 7.00
N VAL A 5 -12.01 62.15 5.81
CA VAL A 5 -10.65 62.25 5.26
C VAL A 5 -9.87 63.38 5.93
N SER A 6 -8.55 63.24 6.14
CA SER A 6 -7.52 64.17 5.60
C SER A 6 -6.12 64.01 6.20
N HIS A 7 -5.14 64.28 5.33
CA HIS A 7 -3.69 64.22 5.45
C HIS A 7 -3.10 65.15 6.52
N CYS A 8 -1.92 64.82 7.07
CA CYS A 8 -0.66 65.53 6.78
C CYS A 8 0.54 64.87 7.50
N ALA A 9 1.65 64.74 6.79
CA ALA A 9 2.97 64.41 7.31
C ALA A 9 3.74 65.68 7.72
N PRO A 10 4.89 65.53 8.41
CA PRO A 10 6.07 66.25 7.97
C PRO A 10 7.33 65.38 7.84
N ARG A 11 8.23 65.87 6.98
CA ARG A 11 9.53 65.32 6.55
C ARG A 11 10.71 65.81 7.41
N HIS A 12 11.87 65.21 7.13
CA HIS A 12 13.28 65.65 7.35
C HIS A 12 13.85 65.34 8.75
N THR A 13 15.04 64.75 8.94
CA THR A 13 16.38 64.79 8.29
C THR A 13 17.09 63.45 8.63
N GLY A 14 18.06 62.84 7.93
CA GLY A 14 19.19 63.34 7.14
C GLY A 14 20.46 63.44 7.99
N ARG A 15 21.31 62.39 8.06
CA ARG A 15 22.79 62.49 8.15
C ARG A 15 23.50 61.12 8.11
N ALA A 16 24.42 61.00 7.16
CA ALA A 16 25.48 60.01 7.04
C ALA A 16 26.72 60.44 7.84
N TRP A 17 27.55 59.48 8.29
CA TRP A 17 28.96 59.69 8.61
C TRP A 17 29.79 58.48 8.14
N ALA A 18 31.01 58.78 7.70
CA ALA A 18 31.87 57.93 6.90
C ALA A 18 33.26 57.74 7.57
N ARG A 19 33.94 56.64 7.19
CA ARG A 19 35.41 56.40 7.13
C ARG A 19 36.28 56.50 8.40
N GLY A 20 36.97 55.39 8.71
CA GLY A 20 38.38 55.23 8.29
C GLY A 20 39.48 55.01 9.36
N ARG A 21 40.48 54.20 8.94
CA ARG A 21 41.87 53.94 9.43
C ARG A 21 42.02 52.72 10.36
N GLN A 22 42.66 51.60 9.97
CA GLN A 22 44.06 51.28 9.57
C GLN A 22 45.10 51.36 10.71
N ALA A 23 45.72 50.20 11.01
CA ALA A 23 47.14 50.05 11.35
C ALA A 23 47.63 48.63 11.00
N ALA A 24 48.82 48.56 10.37
CA ALA A 24 49.55 47.40 9.83
C ALA A 24 50.56 46.83 10.89
N VAL A 25 50.81 45.50 11.01
CA VAL A 25 51.86 44.62 10.36
C VAL A 25 53.31 45.12 10.61
N PRO A 26 54.33 44.31 11.05
CA PRO A 26 55.00 43.23 10.27
C PRO A 26 55.59 42.05 11.11
N GLY A 27 56.16 40.94 10.58
CA GLY A 27 56.54 40.40 9.25
C GLY A 27 56.84 38.89 9.42
N GLY A 28 56.64 37.99 8.44
CA GLY A 28 57.51 37.67 7.29
C GLY A 28 58.64 36.67 7.67
N PRO A 29 59.10 35.70 6.84
CA PRO A 29 58.84 35.47 5.40
C PRO A 29 58.46 34.01 4.99
N ALA A 30 58.19 33.83 3.69
CA ALA A 30 57.87 32.59 2.97
C ALA A 30 59.13 31.91 2.35
N PRO A 31 59.05 31.05 1.31
CA PRO A 31 58.61 29.64 1.27
C PRO A 31 59.72 28.68 0.76
N ALA A 32 59.53 27.35 0.82
CA ALA A 32 60.35 26.41 0.05
C ALA A 32 59.56 25.17 -0.39
N CYS A 33 59.91 24.69 -1.58
CA CYS A 33 59.23 23.69 -2.40
C CYS A 33 59.78 22.27 -2.15
N ALA A 34 58.92 21.28 -2.39
CA ALA A 34 59.16 19.89 -2.83
C ALA A 34 60.07 18.94 -2.01
N THR A 35 59.49 17.81 -1.58
CA THR A 35 59.93 16.45 -1.98
C THR A 35 58.86 15.41 -1.64
N ASN A 36 58.63 14.50 -2.58
CA ASN A 36 57.80 13.30 -2.44
C ASN A 36 58.72 12.11 -2.07
N PRO A 37 58.31 11.21 -1.16
CA PRO A 37 58.25 9.79 -1.53
C PRO A 37 56.94 9.17 -1.00
N GLY A 38 56.20 8.35 -1.73
CA GLY A 38 56.65 7.05 -2.21
C GLY A 38 55.95 5.93 -1.42
N SER A 39 54.76 5.56 -1.90
CA SER A 39 54.12 4.24 -1.86
C SER A 39 54.21 3.36 -0.59
N GLY A 40 53.07 3.19 0.09
CA GLY A 40 52.85 2.14 1.08
C GLY A 40 51.40 2.13 1.60
N ALA A 41 50.42 2.07 0.70
CA ALA A 41 49.01 2.05 1.09
C ALA A 41 48.59 0.64 1.54
N ASP A 42 48.62 0.41 2.86
CA ASP A 42 47.82 -0.58 3.56
C ASP A 42 46.32 -0.24 3.34
N ARG A 43 45.72 -0.82 2.29
CA ARG A 43 44.30 -0.65 1.99
C ARG A 43 43.48 -1.55 2.92
N ARG A 44 43.10 -1.03 4.07
CA ARG A 44 41.88 -1.49 4.75
C ARG A 44 40.70 -1.23 3.80
N PRO A 45 39.82 -2.21 3.54
CA PRO A 45 38.68 -1.98 2.66
C PRO A 45 37.70 -0.99 3.30
N ASP A 46 37.38 0.08 2.57
CA ASP A 46 36.32 1.04 2.92
C ASP A 46 35.00 0.29 3.18
N PRO A 47 34.33 0.51 4.32
CA PRO A 47 33.05 -0.14 4.65
C PRO A 47 31.88 0.31 3.75
N GLU A 48 32.10 1.26 2.84
CA GLU A 48 31.07 1.82 1.97
C GLU A 48 30.86 1.05 0.65
N LYS A 49 31.67 0.02 0.35
CA LYS A 49 31.59 -0.74 -0.91
C LYS A 49 30.88 -2.10 -0.81
N SER A 50 30.47 -2.57 0.37
CA SER A 50 29.89 -3.93 0.51
C SER A 50 28.37 -4.00 0.72
N ALA A 51 27.60 -2.92 0.53
CA ALA A 51 26.16 -2.91 0.83
C ALA A 51 25.25 -2.38 -0.30
N ARG A 52 25.65 -2.52 -1.58
CA ARG A 52 24.74 -2.23 -2.70
C ARG A 52 24.03 -3.50 -3.15
N GLY A 53 22.99 -3.88 -2.41
CA GLY A 53 21.94 -4.74 -2.96
C GLY A 53 21.29 -4.08 -4.18
N PRO A 54 20.62 -4.84 -5.07
CA PRO A 54 20.09 -4.30 -6.32
C PRO A 54 19.15 -3.12 -6.03
N VAL A 55 19.49 -1.96 -6.62
CA VAL A 55 18.78 -0.69 -6.45
C VAL A 55 17.36 -0.87 -6.99
N ALA A 56 16.34 -0.55 -6.19
CA ALA A 56 14.96 -0.46 -6.69
C ALA A 56 14.94 0.39 -7.97
N ARG A 57 14.23 -0.06 -9.00
CA ARG A 57 14.23 0.57 -10.33
C ARG A 57 14.05 2.09 -10.17
N ARG A 58 15.03 2.88 -10.65
CA ARG A 58 15.11 4.32 -10.42
C ARG A 58 13.83 4.97 -10.97
N ILE A 59 12.97 5.48 -10.09
CA ILE A 59 11.77 6.20 -10.49
C ILE A 59 12.22 7.52 -11.12
N ALA A 60 11.70 7.84 -12.30
CA ALA A 60 12.00 9.09 -12.97
C ALA A 60 11.59 10.28 -12.09
N SER A 61 12.41 11.33 -12.06
CA SER A 61 12.09 12.55 -11.33
C SER A 61 10.79 13.16 -11.86
N VAL A 62 9.84 13.39 -10.96
CA VAL A 62 8.55 14.01 -11.31
C VAL A 62 8.77 15.52 -11.49
N GLN A 63 8.47 16.05 -12.68
CA GLN A 63 8.66 17.47 -13.00
C GLN A 63 7.60 18.39 -12.37
N ALA A 64 6.39 17.87 -12.14
CA ALA A 64 5.28 18.60 -11.51
C ALA A 64 4.39 17.66 -10.70
N LEU A 65 3.92 18.11 -9.54
CA LEU A 65 3.06 17.30 -8.69
C LEU A 65 1.65 17.18 -9.28
N ALA A 66 1.18 15.95 -9.47
CA ALA A 66 -0.15 15.65 -9.96
C ALA A 66 -1.18 15.51 -8.81
N GLY A 67 -2.43 15.91 -9.09
CA GLY A 67 -3.57 15.72 -8.20
C GLY A 67 -3.84 16.87 -7.20
N PRO A 68 -4.95 16.80 -6.44
CA PRO A 68 -5.31 17.83 -5.47
C PRO A 68 -4.43 17.75 -4.22
N GLY A 69 -3.59 18.76 -4.01
CA GLY A 69 -2.61 18.76 -2.92
C GLY A 69 -1.44 17.79 -3.15
N ILE A 70 -0.57 17.65 -2.17
CA ILE A 70 0.62 16.81 -2.30
C ILE A 70 0.26 15.36 -1.93
N ASN A 71 0.12 14.50 -2.94
CA ASN A 71 -0.15 13.07 -2.76
C ASN A 71 1.02 12.24 -3.30
N LEU A 72 1.73 11.57 -2.41
CA LEU A 72 2.90 10.76 -2.74
C LEU A 72 2.52 9.28 -2.64
N SER A 73 2.75 8.52 -3.71
CA SER A 73 2.45 7.09 -3.79
C SER A 73 3.70 6.25 -3.50
N VAL A 74 3.56 5.28 -2.60
CA VAL A 74 4.55 4.26 -2.27
C VAL A 74 3.95 2.91 -2.63
N GLU A 75 4.53 2.25 -3.61
CA GLU A 75 4.13 0.91 -4.02
C GLU A 75 4.99 -0.14 -3.32
N MET A 76 4.35 -1.04 -2.60
CA MET A 76 4.99 -2.11 -1.84
C MET A 76 4.12 -3.35 -1.87
N GLU A 77 4.70 -4.47 -2.30
CA GLU A 77 4.04 -5.77 -2.32
C GLU A 77 3.44 -6.17 -0.95
N THR A 78 2.44 -7.06 -0.96
CA THR A 78 1.90 -7.65 0.26
C THR A 78 2.96 -8.48 0.99
N GLY A 79 2.96 -8.43 2.33
CA GLY A 79 3.93 -9.18 3.13
C GLY A 79 5.35 -8.59 3.23
N THR A 80 5.69 -7.48 2.54
CA THR A 80 7.04 -6.87 2.60
C THR A 80 7.21 -5.81 3.70
N GLY A 81 6.41 -5.86 4.77
CA GLY A 81 6.55 -4.93 5.90
C GLY A 81 6.10 -3.49 5.64
N LYS A 82 5.02 -3.28 4.87
CA LYS A 82 4.40 -1.94 4.66
C LYS A 82 4.20 -1.17 5.96
N THR A 83 3.60 -1.80 6.97
CA THR A 83 3.35 -1.20 8.28
C THR A 83 4.62 -0.73 8.95
N TYR A 84 5.62 -1.60 9.04
CA TYR A 84 6.93 -1.24 9.59
C TYR A 84 7.54 -0.05 8.85
N THR A 85 7.42 -0.05 7.52
CA THR A 85 7.98 1.01 6.67
C THR A 85 7.36 2.36 6.96
N TYR A 86 6.03 2.50 6.99
CA TYR A 86 5.43 3.80 7.30
C TYR A 86 5.62 4.23 8.75
N VAL A 87 5.79 3.30 9.70
CA VAL A 87 6.16 3.64 11.09
C VAL A 87 7.58 4.21 11.12
N LYS A 88 8.51 3.58 10.41
CA LYS A 88 9.86 4.12 10.26
C LYS A 88 9.84 5.49 9.56
N THR A 89 9.02 5.66 8.52
CA THR A 89 8.82 6.95 7.84
C THR A 89 8.36 8.03 8.82
N ILE A 90 7.45 7.74 9.75
CA ILE A 90 7.03 8.70 10.80
C ILE A 90 8.23 9.16 11.63
N TYR A 91 9.06 8.23 12.10
CA TYR A 91 10.25 8.55 12.88
C TYR A 91 11.28 9.35 12.07
N GLU A 92 11.55 8.96 10.83
CA GLU A 92 12.48 9.65 9.93
C GLU A 92 12.02 11.09 9.62
N LEU A 93 10.73 11.28 9.37
CA LEU A 93 10.14 12.59 9.15
C LEU A 93 10.25 13.47 10.40
N ASN A 94 10.06 12.90 11.59
CA ASN A 94 10.28 13.63 12.84
C ASN A 94 11.76 13.97 13.05
N ALA A 95 12.67 13.02 12.81
CA ALA A 95 14.10 13.21 13.01
C ALA A 95 14.68 14.28 12.07
N ARG A 96 14.24 14.32 10.81
CA ARG A 96 14.75 15.24 9.79
C ARG A 96 14.08 16.60 9.80
N TYR A 97 12.78 16.66 10.07
CA TYR A 97 11.97 17.87 9.88
C TYR A 97 11.19 18.31 11.12
N GLY A 98 11.24 17.54 12.21
CA GLY A 98 10.51 17.84 13.45
C GLY A 98 9.00 17.60 13.37
N TRP A 99 8.47 17.08 12.26
CA TRP A 99 7.04 16.81 12.12
C TRP A 99 6.57 15.75 13.11
N SER A 100 5.48 16.04 13.83
CA SER A 100 5.05 15.23 14.98
C SER A 100 3.59 14.78 14.91
N ARG A 101 2.81 15.20 13.91
CA ARG A 101 1.36 14.96 13.85
C ARG A 101 0.99 14.13 12.64
N PHE A 102 0.60 12.88 12.89
CA PHE A 102 0.33 11.90 11.86
C PHE A 102 -1.04 11.26 12.05
N ILE A 103 -1.75 11.03 10.95
CA ILE A 103 -3.00 10.29 10.95
C ILE A 103 -2.86 9.09 10.02
N ILE A 104 -3.02 7.88 10.57
CA ILE A 104 -3.05 6.65 9.80
C ILE A 104 -4.50 6.31 9.49
N VAL A 105 -4.81 6.24 8.19
CA VAL A 105 -6.13 5.94 7.65
C VAL A 105 -6.13 4.51 7.11
N VAL A 106 -7.02 3.68 7.65
CA VAL A 106 -7.12 2.25 7.30
C VAL A 106 -8.52 1.88 6.78
N PRO A 107 -8.64 0.84 5.94
CA PRO A 107 -9.90 0.46 5.29
C PRO A 107 -10.92 -0.18 6.24
N SER A 108 -10.45 -0.91 7.26
CA SER A 108 -11.31 -1.78 8.06
C SER A 108 -10.88 -1.83 9.53
N VAL A 109 -11.80 -2.31 10.38
CA VAL A 109 -11.54 -2.51 11.81
C VAL A 109 -10.43 -3.55 12.04
N ALA A 110 -10.41 -4.64 11.28
CA ALA A 110 -9.38 -5.67 11.42
C ALA A 110 -7.98 -5.13 11.10
N VAL A 111 -7.85 -4.35 10.01
CA VAL A 111 -6.57 -3.71 9.67
C VAL A 111 -6.19 -2.69 10.74
N ARG A 112 -7.16 -1.91 11.26
CA ARG A 112 -6.94 -0.97 12.36
C ARG A 112 -6.32 -1.63 13.59
N GLU A 113 -6.86 -2.77 14.01
CA GLU A 113 -6.31 -3.54 15.14
C GLU A 113 -4.92 -4.07 14.83
N GLY A 114 -4.69 -4.59 13.61
CA GLY A 114 -3.37 -5.05 13.17
C GLY A 114 -2.30 -3.94 13.19
N VAL A 115 -2.65 -2.74 12.73
CA VAL A 115 -1.77 -1.56 12.79
C VAL A 115 -1.49 -1.16 14.23
N TYR A 116 -2.53 -1.11 15.08
CA TYR A 116 -2.36 -0.79 16.49
C TYR A 116 -1.43 -1.78 17.20
N ARG A 117 -1.59 -3.09 16.97
CA ARG A 117 -0.69 -4.13 17.49
C ARG A 117 0.73 -4.00 16.95
N SER A 118 0.88 -3.65 15.68
CA SER A 118 2.20 -3.44 15.07
C SER A 118 2.93 -2.25 15.71
N LEU A 119 2.23 -1.14 15.94
CA LEU A 119 2.76 0.03 16.66
C LEU A 119 3.16 -0.31 18.10
N GLN A 120 2.37 -1.14 18.81
CA GLN A 120 2.74 -1.64 20.14
C GLN A 120 4.03 -2.46 20.10
N THR A 121 4.08 -3.46 19.24
CA THR A 121 5.18 -4.45 19.19
C THR A 121 6.49 -3.83 18.73
N THR A 122 6.43 -2.87 17.81
CA THR A 122 7.63 -2.19 17.27
C THR A 122 8.08 -0.98 18.10
N GLN A 123 7.34 -0.60 19.15
CA GLN A 123 7.60 0.62 19.91
C GLN A 123 8.99 0.61 20.56
N GLU A 124 9.40 -0.51 21.16
CA GLU A 124 10.70 -0.61 21.85
C GLU A 124 11.85 -0.62 20.85
N HIS A 125 11.71 -1.36 19.75
CA HIS A 125 12.67 -1.36 18.64
C HIS A 125 12.97 0.07 18.16
N PHE A 126 11.93 0.83 17.81
CA PHE A 126 12.12 2.19 17.34
C PHE A 126 12.50 3.18 18.45
N ALA A 127 12.12 2.93 19.70
CA ALA A 127 12.59 3.73 20.81
C ALA A 127 14.11 3.58 21.01
N GLY A 128 14.65 2.38 20.82
CA GLY A 128 16.08 2.13 20.82
C GLY A 128 16.78 2.83 19.65
N GLU A 129 16.20 2.78 18.44
CA GLU A 129 16.79 3.39 17.24
C GLU A 129 16.74 4.94 17.25
N TYR A 130 15.65 5.55 17.72
CA TYR A 130 15.41 7.01 17.64
C TYR A 130 15.47 7.74 18.98
N GLY A 131 15.69 7.03 20.09
CA GLY A 131 15.76 7.58 21.45
C GLY A 131 14.43 8.16 21.97
N ARG A 132 13.31 7.92 21.28
CA ARG A 132 11.99 8.45 21.65
C ARG A 132 10.88 7.49 21.24
N ARG A 133 9.78 7.48 22.00
CA ARG A 133 8.58 6.69 21.69
C ARG A 133 7.52 7.57 21.06
N LEU A 134 6.96 7.15 19.93
CA LEU A 134 5.70 7.73 19.45
C LEU A 134 4.54 7.32 20.38
N ARG A 135 3.57 8.22 20.51
CA ARG A 135 2.29 8.03 21.17
C ARG A 135 1.23 7.79 20.11
N PHE A 136 0.33 6.85 20.37
CA PHE A 136 -0.69 6.48 19.39
C PHE A 136 -1.99 6.10 20.06
N PHE A 137 -3.09 6.33 19.35
CA PHE A 137 -4.43 5.97 19.81
C PHE A 137 -5.37 5.76 18.62
N ILE A 138 -6.41 4.98 18.85
CA ILE A 138 -7.53 4.84 17.92
C ILE A 138 -8.52 5.96 18.19
N TYR A 139 -8.92 6.69 17.16
CA TYR A 139 -9.94 7.73 17.30
C TYR A 139 -11.27 7.14 17.80
N ASN A 140 -11.84 7.80 18.81
CA ASN A 140 -13.16 7.52 19.35
C ASN A 140 -13.84 8.85 19.69
N SER A 141 -15.06 9.06 19.21
CA SER A 141 -15.86 10.27 19.45
C SER A 141 -16.15 10.51 20.93
N ASP A 142 -16.14 9.46 21.74
CA ASP A 142 -16.43 9.51 23.18
C ASP A 142 -15.18 9.90 24.01
N ARG A 143 -14.00 9.94 23.38
CA ARG A 143 -12.70 10.18 24.04
C ARG A 143 -11.98 11.39 23.47
N LEU A 144 -12.67 12.53 23.38
CA LEU A 144 -12.12 13.77 22.79
C LEU A 144 -10.88 14.32 23.51
N ALA A 145 -10.65 13.96 24.77
CA ALA A 145 -9.40 14.30 25.48
C ALA A 145 -8.15 13.79 24.75
N GLN A 146 -8.23 12.67 24.01
CA GLN A 146 -7.12 12.18 23.19
C GLN A 146 -6.87 13.07 21.98
N VAL A 147 -7.91 13.70 21.42
CA VAL A 147 -7.79 14.67 20.32
C VAL A 147 -7.10 15.96 20.80
N ASP A 148 -7.42 16.43 22.01
CA ASP A 148 -6.74 17.60 22.58
C ASP A 148 -5.25 17.31 22.81
N ARG A 149 -4.92 16.14 23.36
CA ARG A 149 -3.53 15.70 23.52
C ARG A 149 -2.82 15.54 22.18
N PHE A 150 -3.47 14.94 21.18
CA PHE A 150 -2.96 14.88 19.81
C PHE A 150 -2.57 16.26 19.30
N ALA A 151 -3.35 17.30 19.61
CA ALA A 151 -3.11 18.66 19.13
C ALA A 151 -2.09 19.47 19.95
N SER A 152 -1.86 19.15 21.21
CA SER A 152 -1.06 19.98 22.13
C SER A 152 0.27 19.36 22.56
N ASP A 153 0.40 18.04 22.55
CA ASP A 153 1.58 17.32 23.06
C ASP A 153 2.78 17.46 22.10
N SER A 154 3.99 17.64 22.63
CA SER A 154 5.23 17.81 21.86
C SER A 154 5.82 16.48 21.35
N ALA A 155 5.36 15.34 21.86
CA ALA A 155 5.76 14.03 21.38
C ALA A 155 5.24 13.76 19.94
N ILE A 156 5.80 12.72 19.30
CA ILE A 156 5.25 12.20 18.04
C ILE A 156 3.88 11.58 18.35
N GLN A 157 2.81 12.14 17.78
CA GLN A 157 1.44 11.71 17.96
C GLN A 157 0.90 11.08 16.68
N VAL A 158 0.36 9.86 16.82
CA VAL A 158 -0.21 9.08 15.72
C VAL A 158 -1.67 8.74 16.05
N MET A 159 -2.60 9.32 15.29
CA MET A 159 -4.02 8.97 15.40
C MET A 159 -4.37 7.93 14.33
N ILE A 160 -5.00 6.82 14.72
CA ILE A 160 -5.45 5.78 13.79
C ILE A 160 -6.96 5.90 13.58
N ILE A 161 -7.39 6.02 12.33
CA ILE A 161 -8.80 6.15 11.96
C ILE A 161 -9.21 5.10 10.92
N ASN A 162 -10.44 4.61 11.04
CA ASN A 162 -11.13 3.90 9.97
C ASN A 162 -12.15 4.87 9.36
N MET A 163 -12.08 5.13 8.05
CA MET A 163 -12.96 6.09 7.39
C MET A 163 -14.43 5.70 7.39
N GLN A 164 -14.77 4.41 7.36
CA GLN A 164 -16.16 3.96 7.44
C GLN A 164 -16.76 4.33 8.80
N ALA A 165 -16.02 4.07 9.88
CA ALA A 165 -16.43 4.43 11.22
C ALA A 165 -16.44 5.95 11.42
N PHE A 166 -15.46 6.66 10.87
CA PHE A 166 -15.39 8.11 10.90
C PHE A 166 -16.58 8.76 10.20
N ASN A 167 -17.02 8.18 9.08
CA ASN A 167 -18.16 8.67 8.31
C ASN A 167 -19.53 8.25 8.86
N SER A 168 -19.58 7.55 10.00
CA SER A 168 -20.85 7.24 10.65
C SER A 168 -21.53 8.51 11.18
N GLY A 169 -22.86 8.56 11.10
CA GLY A 169 -23.62 9.78 11.42
C GLY A 169 -23.40 10.31 12.83
N ARG A 170 -23.13 9.45 13.83
CA ARG A 170 -22.80 9.88 15.20
C ARG A 170 -21.41 10.54 15.25
N ASN A 171 -20.40 9.89 14.69
CA ASN A 171 -19.01 10.37 14.76
C ASN A 171 -18.84 11.67 13.96
N GLN A 172 -19.44 11.75 12.77
CA GLN A 172 -19.44 12.99 11.99
C GLN A 172 -20.11 14.15 12.75
N ARG A 173 -21.26 13.90 13.39
CA ARG A 173 -21.93 14.96 14.17
C ARG A 173 -21.03 15.47 15.30
N ILE A 174 -20.43 14.59 16.09
CA ILE A 174 -19.60 15.00 17.23
C ILE A 174 -18.35 15.74 16.77
N ILE A 175 -17.71 15.31 15.67
CA ILE A 175 -16.47 15.94 15.18
C ILE A 175 -16.71 17.29 14.52
N ASP A 176 -17.88 17.47 13.89
CA ASP A 176 -18.26 18.71 13.20
C ASP A 176 -18.97 19.72 14.12
N GLN A 177 -19.42 19.33 15.31
CA GLN A 177 -20.10 20.19 16.28
C GLN A 177 -19.16 20.74 17.36
N ARG A 178 -19.70 21.58 18.25
CA ARG A 178 -19.03 22.16 19.42
C ARG A 178 -19.51 21.47 20.70
N PRO A 179 -19.07 20.25 21.00
CA PRO A 179 -19.50 19.57 22.22
C PRO A 179 -18.95 20.28 23.46
N ASP A 180 -19.77 20.38 24.51
CA ASP A 180 -19.37 20.98 25.79
C ASP A 180 -18.20 20.21 26.43
N SER A 181 -18.18 18.88 26.24
CA SER A 181 -17.07 18.00 26.64
C SER A 181 -15.73 18.34 25.98
N PHE A 182 -15.72 19.21 24.97
CA PHE A 182 -14.53 19.72 24.29
C PHE A 182 -14.40 21.24 24.38
N ARG A 183 -14.93 21.84 25.46
CA ARG A 183 -14.86 23.28 25.76
C ARG A 183 -15.42 24.14 24.62
N GLY A 184 -16.48 23.67 23.95
CA GLY A 184 -17.13 24.39 22.87
C GLY A 184 -16.28 24.57 21.60
N ARG A 185 -15.13 23.88 21.48
CA ARG A 185 -14.33 23.85 20.25
C ARG A 185 -14.82 22.73 19.34
N ARG A 186 -14.61 22.87 18.04
CA ARG A 186 -14.88 21.80 17.07
C ARG A 186 -13.66 20.89 17.00
N PRO A 187 -13.78 19.58 17.30
CA PRO A 187 -12.64 18.67 17.26
C PRO A 187 -11.93 18.64 15.90
N ILE A 188 -12.68 18.73 14.80
CA ILE A 188 -12.10 18.76 13.45
C ILE A 188 -11.21 19.97 13.21
N ASP A 189 -11.60 21.16 13.71
CA ASP A 189 -10.84 22.39 13.54
C ASP A 189 -9.53 22.33 14.35
N VAL A 190 -9.57 21.72 15.54
CA VAL A 190 -8.37 21.49 16.37
C VAL A 190 -7.40 20.53 15.69
N ILE A 191 -7.88 19.45 15.07
CA ILE A 191 -7.03 18.53 14.29
C ILE A 191 -6.47 19.25 13.06
N ALA A 192 -7.30 19.97 12.31
CA ALA A 192 -6.90 20.66 11.08
C ALA A 192 -5.86 21.75 11.31
N ALA A 193 -5.93 22.45 12.45
CA ALA A 193 -4.94 23.45 12.84
C ALA A 193 -3.52 22.87 13.00
N THR A 194 -3.40 21.56 13.25
CA THR A 194 -2.09 20.89 13.36
C THR A 194 -1.43 20.59 12.02
N ARG A 195 -2.14 20.77 10.89
CA ARG A 195 -1.69 20.39 9.53
C ARG A 195 -1.05 19.00 9.50
N PRO A 196 -1.78 17.94 9.90
CA PRO A 196 -1.20 16.61 10.05
C PRO A 196 -0.72 16.03 8.71
N ILE A 197 0.21 15.08 8.76
CA ILE A 197 0.57 14.24 7.62
C ILE A 197 -0.36 13.03 7.59
N LEU A 198 -1.03 12.80 6.46
CA LEU A 198 -1.89 11.63 6.30
C LEU A 198 -1.09 10.46 5.74
N ILE A 199 -1.25 9.29 6.34
CA ILE A 199 -0.73 8.02 5.87
C ILE A 199 -1.95 7.14 5.56
N ILE A 200 -2.15 6.82 4.29
CA ILE A 200 -3.28 6.02 3.84
C ILE A 200 -2.78 4.63 3.49
N ASP A 201 -3.26 3.63 4.24
CA ASP A 201 -3.02 2.22 3.99
C ASP A 201 -4.14 1.69 3.08
N GLU A 202 -3.79 1.11 1.94
CA GLU A 202 -4.72 0.61 0.92
C GLU A 202 -5.72 1.69 0.43
N PRO A 203 -5.21 2.69 -0.31
CA PRO A 203 -5.94 3.91 -0.63
C PRO A 203 -7.14 3.73 -1.57
N GLN A 204 -7.25 2.61 -2.28
CA GLN A 204 -8.40 2.23 -3.09
C GLN A 204 -9.70 2.18 -2.29
N SER A 205 -9.62 1.99 -0.97
CA SER A 205 -10.75 1.99 -0.05
C SER A 205 -11.25 3.39 0.31
N VAL A 206 -10.45 4.42 0.08
CA VAL A 206 -10.74 5.82 0.46
C VAL A 206 -10.95 6.75 -0.73
N GLU A 207 -11.08 6.19 -1.93
CA GLU A 207 -11.32 6.93 -3.17
C GLU A 207 -12.78 7.37 -3.36
N GLY A 208 -13.71 6.93 -2.51
CA GLY A 208 -15.10 7.36 -2.54
C GLY A 208 -15.27 8.86 -2.27
N ARG A 209 -16.26 9.50 -2.92
CA ARG A 209 -16.50 10.95 -2.83
C ARG A 209 -16.63 11.46 -1.39
N GLN A 210 -17.48 10.83 -0.58
CA GLN A 210 -17.68 11.20 0.82
C GLN A 210 -16.39 11.05 1.64
N THR A 211 -15.62 9.99 1.41
CA THR A 211 -14.34 9.77 2.10
C THR A 211 -13.32 10.85 1.73
N ARG A 212 -13.20 11.20 0.44
CA ARG A 212 -12.33 12.28 -0.03
C ARG A 212 -12.71 13.63 0.58
N GLU A 213 -14.00 13.94 0.67
CA GLU A 213 -14.49 15.17 1.31
C GLU A 213 -14.17 15.20 2.81
N SER A 214 -14.35 14.08 3.52
CA SER A 214 -13.96 13.96 4.93
C SER A 214 -12.45 14.13 5.14
N LEU A 215 -11.61 13.55 4.27
CA LEU A 215 -10.15 13.69 4.38
C LEU A 215 -9.68 15.14 4.18
N ARG A 216 -10.35 15.92 3.32
CA ARG A 216 -10.04 17.35 3.12
C ARG A 216 -10.23 18.17 4.39
N LYS A 217 -11.16 17.77 5.27
CA LYS A 217 -11.40 18.47 6.55
C LYS A 217 -10.18 18.47 7.46
N PHE A 218 -9.26 17.51 7.32
CA PHE A 218 -8.02 17.47 8.11
C PHE A 218 -6.99 18.53 7.70
N ASN A 219 -7.16 19.23 6.58
CA ASN A 219 -6.21 20.24 6.08
C ASN A 219 -4.74 19.76 6.13
N ALA A 220 -4.52 18.56 5.61
CA ALA A 220 -3.24 17.87 5.71
C ALA A 220 -2.09 18.63 5.05
N LEU A 221 -0.88 18.49 5.58
CA LEU A 221 0.34 19.04 4.95
C LEU A 221 0.62 18.33 3.62
N PHE A 222 0.61 16.99 3.65
CA PHE A 222 0.65 16.11 2.48
C PHE A 222 0.13 14.72 2.86
N THR A 223 -0.07 13.88 1.86
CA THR A 223 -0.57 12.52 1.99
C THR A 223 0.44 11.52 1.43
N LEU A 224 0.75 10.49 2.20
CA LEU A 224 1.50 9.30 1.79
C LEU A 224 0.51 8.15 1.57
N ARG A 225 0.52 7.55 0.39
CA ARG A 225 -0.39 6.45 0.01
C ARG A 225 0.43 5.17 -0.14
N TYR A 226 0.21 4.20 0.76
CA TYR A 226 0.89 2.90 0.73
C TYR A 226 -0.06 1.84 0.17
N SER A 227 0.36 1.13 -0.88
CA SER A 227 -0.43 0.03 -1.46
C SER A 227 0.46 -0.94 -2.23
N ALA A 228 0.01 -2.18 -2.37
CA ALA A 228 0.57 -3.08 -3.39
C ALA A 228 0.06 -2.75 -4.80
N THR A 229 -1.16 -2.19 -4.92
CA THR A 229 -1.79 -1.95 -6.22
C THR A 229 -2.48 -0.58 -6.23
N HIS A 230 -1.81 0.43 -6.78
CA HIS A 230 -2.43 1.74 -6.98
C HIS A 230 -3.37 1.68 -8.18
N ARG A 231 -4.66 2.02 -7.99
CA ARG A 231 -5.60 2.29 -9.11
C ARG A 231 -5.23 3.58 -9.82
N GLU A 232 -4.99 4.61 -9.03
CA GLU A 232 -4.45 5.90 -9.47
C GLU A 232 -3.16 6.15 -8.70
N ALA A 233 -2.01 5.88 -9.33
CA ALA A 233 -0.73 6.31 -8.78
C ALA A 233 -0.58 7.82 -9.06
N TYR A 234 -0.53 8.64 -8.00
CA TYR A 234 -0.16 10.06 -8.14
C TYR A 234 1.37 10.15 -8.26
N ASN A 235 2.00 10.97 -7.42
CA ASN A 235 3.44 11.21 -7.46
C ASN A 235 4.16 9.99 -6.86
N MET A 236 4.49 9.00 -7.69
CA MET A 236 5.17 7.78 -7.26
C MET A 236 6.57 8.13 -6.75
N VAL A 237 6.88 7.77 -5.50
CA VAL A 237 8.18 8.04 -4.86
C VAL A 237 8.98 6.76 -4.58
N TYR A 238 8.31 5.62 -4.51
CA TYR A 238 8.95 4.31 -4.33
C TYR A 238 8.11 3.19 -4.93
N ARG A 239 8.76 2.17 -5.49
CA ARG A 239 8.13 0.96 -5.98
C ARG A 239 8.97 -0.27 -5.65
N LEU A 240 8.33 -1.22 -4.96
CA LEU A 240 8.78 -2.58 -4.80
C LEU A 240 7.63 -3.48 -5.28
N ASP A 241 7.72 -3.90 -6.55
CA ASP A 241 6.72 -4.76 -7.16
C ASP A 241 6.90 -6.23 -6.74
N ALA A 242 5.89 -7.05 -7.03
CA ALA A 242 5.89 -8.47 -6.68
C ALA A 242 7.11 -9.23 -7.23
N LEU A 243 7.54 -8.90 -8.45
CA LEU A 243 8.66 -9.55 -9.13
C LEU A 243 9.98 -9.17 -8.45
N ASP A 244 10.16 -7.89 -8.13
CA ASP A 244 11.32 -7.39 -7.40
C ASP A 244 11.37 -7.96 -5.96
N ALA A 245 10.23 -8.02 -5.26
CA ALA A 245 10.15 -8.62 -3.93
C ALA A 245 10.50 -10.12 -3.95
N TYR A 246 10.04 -10.83 -4.99
CA TYR A 246 10.36 -12.23 -5.24
C TYR A 246 11.86 -12.43 -5.56
N ASN A 247 12.40 -11.67 -6.50
CA ASN A 247 13.81 -11.73 -6.90
C ASN A 247 14.77 -11.43 -5.74
N ARG A 248 14.32 -10.64 -4.76
CA ARG A 248 15.08 -10.30 -3.55
C ARG A 248 14.85 -11.28 -2.39
N HIS A 249 14.08 -12.35 -2.60
CA HIS A 249 13.70 -13.32 -1.56
C HIS A 249 13.04 -12.70 -0.32
N LEU A 250 12.40 -11.53 -0.47
CA LEU A 250 11.75 -10.81 0.64
C LEU A 250 10.38 -11.38 1.01
N VAL A 251 9.79 -12.15 0.10
CA VAL A 251 8.53 -12.85 0.30
C VAL A 251 8.76 -14.34 0.10
N LYS A 252 8.08 -15.18 0.90
CA LYS A 252 8.10 -16.62 0.69
C LYS A 252 7.64 -16.90 -0.75
N ARG A 253 8.35 -17.81 -1.42
CA ARG A 253 7.90 -18.37 -2.68
C ARG A 253 6.53 -18.99 -2.42
N ILE A 254 5.48 -18.34 -2.90
CA ILE A 254 4.23 -19.05 -3.11
C ILE A 254 4.56 -19.96 -4.29
N ALA A 255 4.80 -21.23 -4.01
CA ALA A 255 4.67 -22.26 -5.03
C ALA A 255 3.16 -22.33 -5.34
N ALA A 256 2.67 -21.34 -6.08
CA ALA A 256 1.56 -21.61 -6.96
C ALA A 256 2.10 -22.73 -7.85
N LEU A 257 1.42 -23.88 -7.88
CA LEU A 257 1.71 -24.88 -8.90
C LEU A 257 1.67 -24.13 -10.22
N GLY A 258 2.87 -23.86 -10.74
CA GLY A 258 3.08 -23.17 -11.97
C GLY A 258 2.40 -24.04 -13.00
N VAL A 259 1.34 -23.48 -13.56
CA VAL A 259 0.67 -24.01 -14.72
C VAL A 259 1.69 -23.99 -15.84
N THR A 260 2.39 -25.10 -16.04
CA THR A 260 3.27 -25.25 -17.19
C THR A 260 2.41 -25.13 -18.44
N PHE A 261 2.77 -24.20 -19.31
CA PHE A 261 2.28 -24.14 -20.66
C PHE A 261 2.56 -25.50 -21.33
N THR A 262 1.52 -26.26 -21.64
CA THR A 262 1.58 -27.21 -22.74
C THR A 262 1.39 -26.38 -24.01
N SER A 263 2.50 -25.95 -24.59
CA SER A 263 2.50 -25.37 -25.93
C SER A 263 1.89 -26.38 -26.90
N SER A 264 0.75 -26.04 -27.51
CA SER A 264 0.33 -26.58 -28.79
C SER A 264 -0.21 -25.43 -29.64
N PRO A 265 0.11 -25.38 -30.94
CA PRO A 265 0.18 -24.15 -31.70
C PRO A 265 -1.19 -23.67 -32.22
N ALA A 266 -1.26 -22.35 -32.41
CA ALA A 266 -2.21 -21.61 -33.25
C ALA A 266 -3.72 -21.68 -32.90
N ALA A 267 -4.26 -20.52 -32.53
CA ALA A 267 -5.71 -20.21 -32.49
C ALA A 267 -6.59 -21.01 -31.50
N GLY A 268 -6.08 -21.32 -30.30
CA GLY A 268 -6.86 -21.99 -29.25
C GLY A 268 -7.66 -21.03 -28.37
N GLY A 269 -8.93 -21.37 -28.09
CA GLY A 269 -9.83 -20.58 -27.24
C GLY A 269 -9.43 -20.55 -25.76
N PHE A 270 -9.83 -19.50 -25.06
CA PHE A 270 -9.50 -19.29 -23.64
C PHE A 270 -10.28 -20.27 -22.75
N VAL A 271 -9.58 -21.16 -22.03
CA VAL A 271 -10.18 -22.11 -21.07
C VAL A 271 -9.34 -22.16 -19.80
N TYR A 272 -9.96 -22.14 -18.63
CA TYR A 272 -9.28 -22.36 -17.34
C TYR A 272 -10.09 -23.24 -16.40
N LEU A 273 -9.40 -23.94 -15.49
CA LEU A 273 -10.02 -24.76 -14.45
C LEU A 273 -9.94 -24.05 -13.09
N GLU A 274 -11.08 -23.70 -12.50
CA GLU A 274 -11.15 -23.07 -11.17
C GLU A 274 -11.03 -24.10 -10.03
N GLY A 275 -11.44 -25.34 -10.28
CA GLY A 275 -11.30 -26.45 -9.35
C GLY A 275 -12.29 -27.57 -9.62
N VAL A 276 -12.15 -28.66 -8.88
CA VAL A 276 -13.03 -29.83 -8.98
C VAL A 276 -13.87 -29.93 -7.70
N ASP A 277 -15.17 -30.07 -7.87
CA ASP A 277 -16.12 -30.29 -6.79
C ASP A 277 -16.33 -31.81 -6.63
N LEU A 278 -15.91 -32.33 -5.48
CA LEU A 278 -16.05 -33.74 -5.10
C LEU A 278 -17.23 -33.90 -4.15
N SER A 279 -18.01 -34.96 -4.38
CA SER A 279 -19.17 -35.31 -3.56
C SER A 279 -19.15 -36.82 -3.33
N ARG A 280 -19.58 -37.26 -2.15
CA ARG A 280 -19.66 -38.69 -1.82
C ARG A 280 -20.70 -39.42 -2.67
N ASP A 281 -21.74 -38.69 -3.10
CA ASP A 281 -22.95 -39.27 -3.72
C ASP A 281 -23.11 -38.87 -5.20
N ARG A 282 -22.15 -38.11 -5.76
CA ARG A 282 -22.23 -37.63 -7.16
C ARG A 282 -20.87 -37.75 -7.82
N ALA A 283 -20.89 -37.99 -9.14
CA ALA A 283 -19.69 -37.94 -9.97
C ALA A 283 -18.95 -36.60 -9.79
N PRO A 284 -17.62 -36.55 -10.00
CA PRO A 284 -16.87 -35.30 -9.93
C PRO A 284 -17.40 -34.30 -10.97
N ALA A 285 -17.39 -33.02 -10.60
CA ALA A 285 -17.72 -31.91 -11.50
C ALA A 285 -16.58 -30.90 -11.51
N ALA A 286 -16.25 -30.37 -12.67
CA ALA A 286 -15.21 -29.37 -12.83
C ALA A 286 -15.83 -27.98 -13.00
N ARG A 287 -15.33 -27.00 -12.25
CA ARG A 287 -15.68 -25.59 -12.43
C ARG A 287 -14.76 -24.99 -13.49
N ILE A 288 -15.23 -24.94 -14.73
CA ILE A 288 -14.44 -24.55 -15.90
C ILE A 288 -14.87 -23.15 -16.33
N GLY A 289 -13.91 -22.25 -16.45
CA GLY A 289 -14.09 -20.92 -17.00
C GLY A 289 -13.70 -20.87 -18.48
N PHE A 290 -14.60 -20.36 -19.31
CA PHE A 290 -14.40 -20.26 -20.76
C PHE A 290 -15.28 -19.16 -21.34
N GLU A 291 -15.07 -18.81 -22.60
CA GLU A 291 -15.79 -17.75 -23.29
C GLU A 291 -17.10 -18.25 -23.91
N VAL A 292 -18.11 -17.39 -23.91
CA VAL A 292 -19.42 -17.68 -24.50
C VAL A 292 -19.87 -16.50 -25.35
N LYS A 293 -20.51 -16.80 -26.48
CA LYS A 293 -21.14 -15.80 -27.34
C LYS A 293 -22.47 -15.35 -26.72
N GLY A 294 -22.52 -14.10 -26.27
CA GLY A 294 -23.72 -13.43 -25.78
C GLY A 294 -24.31 -12.45 -26.81
N ALA A 295 -25.47 -11.87 -26.49
CA ALA A 295 -26.16 -10.90 -27.35
C ALA A 295 -25.36 -9.61 -27.60
N SER A 296 -24.50 -9.21 -26.65
CA SER A 296 -23.68 -7.99 -26.71
C SER A 296 -22.18 -8.24 -26.95
N GLY A 297 -21.80 -9.47 -27.33
CA GLY A 297 -20.40 -9.85 -27.55
C GLY A 297 -19.95 -11.08 -26.75
N ILE A 298 -18.64 -11.35 -26.78
CA ILE A 298 -18.01 -12.49 -26.10
C ILE A 298 -17.75 -12.13 -24.63
N ARG A 299 -18.10 -13.03 -23.71
CA ARG A 299 -17.82 -12.88 -22.28
C ARG A 299 -17.34 -14.18 -21.65
N THR A 300 -16.50 -14.09 -20.62
CA THR A 300 -16.05 -15.24 -19.83
C THR A 300 -17.08 -15.62 -18.78
N VAL A 301 -17.39 -16.91 -18.67
CA VAL A 301 -18.28 -17.46 -17.63
C VAL A 301 -17.64 -18.70 -17.00
N VAL A 302 -18.00 -18.99 -15.76
CA VAL A 302 -17.66 -20.27 -15.11
C VAL A 302 -18.90 -21.15 -15.09
N LYS A 303 -18.78 -22.39 -15.57
CA LYS A 303 -19.84 -23.41 -15.46
C LYS A 303 -19.30 -24.68 -14.80
N GLN A 304 -20.17 -25.35 -14.07
CA GLN A 304 -19.92 -26.71 -13.60
C GLN A 304 -20.17 -27.69 -14.74
N LEU A 305 -19.10 -28.30 -15.25
CA LEU A 305 -19.13 -29.26 -16.34
C LEU A 305 -18.74 -30.64 -15.83
N ARG A 306 -19.35 -31.65 -16.42
CA ARG A 306 -19.14 -33.07 -16.09
C ARG A 306 -18.56 -33.79 -17.31
N ARG A 307 -18.14 -35.04 -17.12
CA ARG A 307 -17.67 -35.90 -18.21
C ARG A 307 -18.67 -35.90 -19.39
N LYS A 308 -18.14 -35.87 -20.62
CA LYS A 308 -18.84 -35.72 -21.90
C LYS A 308 -19.42 -34.31 -22.20
N ALA A 309 -19.21 -33.32 -21.34
CA ALA A 309 -19.63 -31.95 -21.63
C ALA A 309 -18.75 -31.32 -22.73
N ASP A 310 -19.37 -30.64 -23.68
CA ASP A 310 -18.71 -29.99 -24.82
C ASP A 310 -18.74 -28.45 -24.67
N LEU A 311 -17.56 -27.83 -24.71
CA LEU A 311 -17.41 -26.37 -24.63
C LEU A 311 -17.91 -25.65 -25.89
N PHE A 312 -17.92 -26.30 -27.06
CA PHE A 312 -18.49 -25.71 -28.27
C PHE A 312 -19.99 -25.47 -28.10
N ALA A 313 -20.72 -26.50 -27.65
CA ALA A 313 -22.14 -26.36 -27.33
C ALA A 313 -22.37 -25.38 -26.16
N ALA A 314 -21.55 -25.47 -25.11
CA ALA A 314 -21.73 -24.65 -23.92
C ALA A 314 -21.38 -23.16 -24.11
N SER A 315 -20.67 -22.82 -25.20
CA SER A 315 -20.26 -21.47 -25.60
C SER A 315 -21.17 -20.79 -26.61
N ASN A 316 -22.27 -21.45 -27.02
CA ASN A 316 -23.12 -21.04 -28.13
C ASN A 316 -22.37 -21.03 -29.49
N GLY A 317 -21.49 -22.01 -29.70
CA GLY A 317 -20.87 -22.29 -30.99
C GLY A 317 -19.66 -21.42 -31.34
N LEU A 318 -18.83 -21.04 -30.36
CA LEU A 318 -17.56 -20.36 -30.66
C LEU A 318 -16.60 -21.33 -31.34
N ALA A 319 -16.14 -20.98 -32.56
CA ALA A 319 -15.30 -21.83 -33.40
C ALA A 319 -13.99 -22.26 -32.72
N GLU A 320 -13.48 -21.45 -31.79
CA GLU A 320 -12.28 -21.72 -31.00
C GLU A 320 -12.38 -22.98 -30.11
N TYR A 321 -13.60 -23.47 -29.84
CA TYR A 321 -13.84 -24.71 -29.09
C TYR A 321 -14.24 -25.90 -29.98
N ALA A 322 -14.28 -25.72 -31.30
CA ALA A 322 -14.68 -26.77 -32.24
C ALA A 322 -13.68 -27.93 -32.32
N ASP A 323 -12.43 -27.70 -31.94
CA ASP A 323 -11.40 -28.75 -31.85
C ASP A 323 -11.54 -29.56 -30.56
N ARG A 324 -12.63 -30.34 -30.46
CA ARG A 324 -12.85 -31.41 -29.48
C ARG A 324 -12.57 -31.01 -28.02
N TYR A 325 -12.96 -29.81 -27.61
CA TYR A 325 -12.99 -29.38 -26.20
C TYR A 325 -14.13 -30.06 -25.43
N VAL A 326 -14.11 -31.40 -25.41
CA VAL A 326 -15.08 -32.25 -24.72
C VAL A 326 -14.40 -32.87 -23.50
N VAL A 327 -15.01 -32.75 -22.32
CA VAL A 327 -14.46 -33.27 -21.07
C VAL A 327 -14.39 -34.80 -21.12
N ALA A 328 -13.19 -35.34 -21.26
CA ALA A 328 -12.91 -36.77 -21.31
C ALA A 328 -12.86 -37.37 -19.89
N GLU A 329 -12.14 -36.69 -18.99
CA GLU A 329 -11.90 -37.15 -17.63
C GLU A 329 -11.82 -35.97 -16.65
N ILE A 330 -12.25 -36.20 -15.41
CA ILE A 330 -12.10 -35.28 -14.28
C ILE A 330 -11.48 -36.10 -13.14
N ASP A 331 -10.26 -35.77 -12.75
CA ASP A 331 -9.56 -36.43 -11.65
C ASP A 331 -9.57 -35.53 -10.40
N GLY A 332 -10.16 -36.05 -9.33
CA GLY A 332 -10.24 -35.38 -8.05
C GLY A 332 -8.97 -35.45 -7.21
N ARG A 333 -8.06 -36.38 -7.50
CA ARG A 333 -6.83 -36.62 -6.73
C ARG A 333 -5.79 -35.53 -7.00
N ASP A 334 -5.59 -35.22 -8.27
CA ASP A 334 -4.68 -34.15 -8.72
C ASP A 334 -5.42 -32.87 -9.13
N SER A 335 -6.76 -32.85 -8.98
CA SER A 335 -7.64 -31.73 -9.34
C SER A 335 -7.45 -31.30 -10.80
N SER A 336 -7.60 -32.24 -11.74
CA SER A 336 -7.40 -32.01 -13.17
C SER A 336 -8.59 -32.37 -14.04
N VAL A 337 -8.62 -31.80 -15.24
CA VAL A 337 -9.57 -32.10 -16.32
C VAL A 337 -8.78 -32.39 -17.58
N THR A 338 -9.12 -33.50 -18.24
CA THR A 338 -8.58 -33.85 -19.56
C THR A 338 -9.68 -33.70 -20.61
N PHE A 339 -9.37 -33.04 -21.72
CA PHE A 339 -10.23 -32.89 -22.88
C PHE A 339 -9.87 -33.89 -23.99
N LEU A 340 -10.81 -34.20 -24.87
CA LEU A 340 -10.60 -35.14 -25.99
C LEU A 340 -9.58 -34.66 -27.03
N ASN A 341 -9.28 -33.37 -27.08
CA ASN A 341 -8.20 -32.81 -27.90
C ASN A 341 -6.80 -32.97 -27.29
N GLY A 342 -6.69 -33.66 -26.15
CA GLY A 342 -5.41 -33.91 -25.48
C GLY A 342 -5.00 -32.81 -24.50
N LEU A 343 -5.76 -31.72 -24.37
CA LEU A 343 -5.51 -30.69 -23.36
C LEU A 343 -5.83 -31.24 -21.96
N LYS A 344 -4.85 -31.24 -21.06
CA LYS A 344 -5.04 -31.50 -19.63
C LYS A 344 -4.78 -30.23 -18.84
N LEU A 345 -5.76 -29.79 -18.06
CA LEU A 345 -5.67 -28.62 -17.17
C LEU A 345 -5.78 -29.06 -15.72
N TYR A 346 -4.89 -28.57 -14.87
CA TYR A 346 -5.00 -28.69 -13.41
C TYR A 346 -5.73 -27.49 -12.80
N ALA A 347 -6.21 -27.59 -11.56
CA ALA A 347 -6.88 -26.48 -10.91
C ALA A 347 -5.95 -25.26 -10.80
N GLY A 348 -6.43 -24.10 -11.25
CA GLY A 348 -5.65 -22.88 -11.42
C GLY A 348 -5.00 -22.74 -12.81
N GLN A 349 -5.07 -23.76 -13.66
CA GLN A 349 -4.50 -23.77 -15.02
C GLN A 349 -5.43 -23.21 -16.08
N PHE A 350 -4.83 -22.61 -17.12
CA PHE A 350 -5.52 -22.10 -18.30
C PHE A 350 -4.76 -22.42 -19.59
N SER A 351 -5.46 -22.35 -20.72
CA SER A 351 -4.96 -22.49 -22.08
C SER A 351 -5.54 -21.38 -22.96
N GLY A 352 -4.74 -20.80 -23.85
CA GLY A 352 -5.14 -19.76 -24.82
C GLY A 352 -4.96 -18.31 -24.33
N GLY A 353 -4.60 -17.40 -25.25
CA GLY A 353 -4.57 -15.94 -25.08
C GLY A 353 -3.30 -15.36 -24.44
N GLU A 354 -2.27 -15.04 -25.24
CA GLU A 354 -0.99 -14.46 -24.77
C GLU A 354 -1.11 -13.03 -24.20
N GLU A 355 -2.21 -12.30 -24.42
CA GLU A 355 -2.32 -10.88 -24.04
C GLU A 355 -3.11 -10.57 -22.75
N ARG A 356 -3.64 -11.55 -22.01
CA ARG A 356 -4.63 -11.24 -20.95
C ARG A 356 -4.31 -11.78 -19.56
N THR A 357 -3.06 -11.60 -19.14
CA THR A 357 -2.54 -11.81 -17.77
C THR A 357 -3.28 -11.01 -16.68
N ALA A 358 -4.15 -10.06 -17.03
CA ALA A 358 -4.96 -9.29 -16.07
C ALA A 358 -6.02 -10.14 -15.33
N LEU A 359 -6.51 -11.24 -15.93
CA LEU A 359 -7.54 -12.08 -15.30
C LEU A 359 -6.99 -12.94 -14.13
N GLN A 360 -5.67 -13.23 -14.13
CA GLN A 360 -4.98 -13.97 -13.05
C GLN A 360 -5.20 -13.33 -11.68
N ARG A 361 -5.31 -11.99 -11.62
CA ARG A 361 -5.41 -11.26 -10.34
C ARG A 361 -6.80 -11.31 -9.70
N ARG A 362 -7.87 -11.60 -10.44
CA ARG A 362 -9.26 -11.54 -9.91
C ARG A 362 -9.71 -12.84 -9.26
N VAL A 363 -9.25 -13.99 -9.76
CA VAL A 363 -9.65 -15.31 -9.23
C VAL A 363 -8.93 -15.63 -7.91
N GLN A 364 -7.70 -15.12 -7.71
CA GLN A 364 -6.87 -15.45 -6.55
C GLN A 364 -7.23 -14.70 -5.25
N ILE A 365 -8.04 -13.63 -5.31
CA ILE A 365 -8.34 -12.78 -4.13
C ILE A 365 -9.67 -13.18 -3.44
N GLY A 366 -10.44 -14.12 -4.02
CA GLY A 366 -11.81 -14.40 -3.60
C GLY A 366 -12.06 -15.55 -2.62
N ARG A 367 -11.03 -16.30 -2.16
CA ARG A 367 -11.26 -17.49 -1.31
C ARG A 367 -10.56 -17.40 0.05
N PRO A 368 -11.29 -17.24 1.17
CA PRO A 368 -10.72 -17.50 2.49
C PRO A 368 -10.41 -18.99 2.60
N SER A 369 -9.19 -19.31 3.03
CA SER A 369 -8.78 -20.66 3.40
C SER A 369 -9.70 -21.20 4.51
N ALA A 370 -10.36 -22.32 4.25
CA ALA A 370 -11.11 -23.04 5.29
C ALA A 370 -10.14 -23.53 6.40
N PRO A 371 -10.56 -23.48 7.67
CA PRO A 371 -9.71 -23.94 8.77
C PRO A 371 -9.53 -25.45 8.72
N THR A 372 -8.27 -25.88 8.78
CA THR A 372 -7.88 -27.29 8.94
C THR A 372 -8.33 -27.76 10.32
N SER A 373 -9.15 -28.81 10.37
CA SER A 373 -9.59 -29.46 11.60
C SER A 373 -8.39 -30.06 12.35
N ALA A 374 -8.09 -29.53 13.54
CA ALA A 374 -7.19 -30.14 14.50
C ALA A 374 -7.84 -31.38 15.12
N GLY A 375 -7.04 -32.41 15.34
CA GLY A 375 -7.45 -33.75 15.74
C GLY A 375 -8.10 -33.84 17.12
N ASN A 376 -8.95 -34.85 17.24
CA ASN A 376 -9.62 -35.30 18.47
C ASN A 376 -8.61 -35.58 19.59
N GLY A 377 -8.64 -34.76 20.64
CA GLY A 377 -8.12 -35.10 21.96
C GLY A 377 -9.19 -35.87 22.73
N SER A 378 -8.87 -37.11 23.08
CA SER A 378 -9.63 -37.98 23.97
C SER A 378 -9.75 -37.41 25.38
N CYS A 379 -10.99 -37.23 25.86
CA CYS A 379 -11.27 -36.98 27.27
C CYS A 379 -11.14 -38.29 28.07
N ILE A 380 -10.33 -38.26 29.13
CA ILE A 380 -10.34 -39.24 30.23
C ILE A 380 -11.18 -38.61 31.36
N PRO A 381 -12.18 -39.29 31.93
CA PRO A 381 -12.89 -38.82 33.11
C PRO A 381 -12.07 -39.16 34.37
N GLY A 382 -11.85 -38.17 35.22
CA GLY A 382 -11.30 -38.32 36.57
C GLY A 382 -12.35 -37.97 37.60
N GLU A 383 -12.39 -38.80 38.65
CA GLU A 383 -13.25 -38.78 39.85
C GLU A 383 -13.22 -37.47 40.65
#